data_AF-A0A067G319-F1
#
_entry.id   AF-A0A067G319-F1
#
_cell.length_a   1.000
_cell.length_b   1.000
_cell.length_c   1.000
_cell.angle_alpha   90.00
_cell.angle_beta   90.00
_cell.angle_gamma   90.00
#
_symmetry.space_group_name_H-M   'P 1'
#
loop_
_entity.id
_entity.type
_entity.pdbx_description
1 polymer ?
#
loop_
_entity_poly.entity_id
_entity_poly.type
_entity_poly.pdbx_seq_one_letter_code
_entity_poly.pdbx_strand_id
1 'polypeptide(L)'
;MPDMLNWFGWCTWDAFYTDVTGEGVKQGLESFEKGGIPPKFIIIDDGWQSVGMDPSGFEFRADNTANFANRLTHIKENHKFQKNGKEGQREEDPALGLRHIVTEIKEKHDLKYVYVWHAITGYWGGVRPGVTGMEHYESKMQYPVSSPGVQSNEPCDAFDSIAKNGLGLVNPEKVFHFYDELHSYLASAGIDGVKVDVQNILETLGAGHGGRVKLSRKYHQALEASIARNFRNNDIICCMSHNTDGLYSAKRSAVIRASDDFWPRDPASHTIHIASVAYNTIFLGEFMQPDWDMFHSLHPMAEYHGAARAVGGCAIYVSDKPGQHDFNLLRKLVLPDGSILRAKLPGRPTRDCLFSDPARDGKSLLKIWNLNDFTGVVGVFNCQGAGWCRVGKKNLIHDEQPGTTTGFIRAKDVDYLPRVAGDEWTGDAIAYSHLGGEVAYLPKNATLPITLKSREYEVYTVVPVKELSSGTRFAPIGLVKMFNSGGAIKELRYESEGTATVDMKVRGCGEFGAYSSARPRRIAVDSEEVQFGYEEESGLVTLTLRVPKEELYLWNISFEL
;
A
#
# COMPACT_ATOMS: atom_id res chain seq x y z
N MET A 1 3.77 13.48 4.33
CA MET A 1 3.49 12.04 4.17
C MET A 1 2.68 11.59 5.38
N PRO A 2 1.51 10.98 5.20
CA PRO A 2 0.70 10.45 6.31
C PRO A 2 1.46 9.34 7.03
N ASP A 3 1.45 9.37 8.36
CA ASP A 3 2.20 8.40 9.17
C ASP A 3 1.64 6.98 9.09
N MET A 4 0.35 6.83 8.75
CA MET A 4 -0.32 5.54 8.48
C MET A 4 0.50 4.59 7.57
N LEU A 5 1.29 5.16 6.66
CA LEU A 5 2.09 4.40 5.69
C LEU A 5 3.15 3.54 6.38
N ASN A 6 3.56 3.90 7.60
CA ASN A 6 4.60 3.20 8.35
C ASN A 6 4.06 2.03 9.19
N TRP A 7 2.76 1.77 9.11
CA TRP A 7 2.04 0.82 9.94
C TRP A 7 1.37 -0.25 9.07
N PHE A 8 1.39 -1.49 9.54
CA PHE A 8 0.66 -2.57 8.91
C PHE A 8 -0.85 -2.35 9.06
N GLY A 9 -1.57 -2.53 7.96
CA GLY A 9 -3.01 -2.31 7.92
C GLY A 9 -3.85 -3.52 7.53
N TRP A 10 -5.16 -3.36 7.67
CA TRP A 10 -6.16 -4.30 7.18
C TRP A 10 -7.32 -3.55 6.51
N CYS A 11 -7.75 -4.00 5.34
CA CYS A 11 -8.91 -3.47 4.63
C CYS A 11 -10.04 -4.51 4.65
N THR A 12 -11.25 -4.10 5.02
CA THR A 12 -12.37 -5.04 5.19
C THR A 12 -13.01 -5.51 3.88
N TRP A 13 -12.55 -5.02 2.72
CA TRP A 13 -13.19 -5.26 1.41
C TRP A 13 -13.27 -6.74 1.03
N ASP A 14 -12.18 -7.47 0.77
CA ASP A 14 -12.32 -8.90 0.42
C ASP A 14 -12.73 -9.79 1.61
N ALA A 15 -12.58 -9.27 2.83
CA ALA A 15 -12.97 -9.96 4.05
C ALA A 15 -14.49 -10.13 4.12
N PHE A 16 -15.25 -9.08 3.80
CA PHE A 16 -16.70 -9.05 3.98
C PHE A 16 -17.50 -8.44 2.82
N TYR A 17 -16.85 -7.79 1.87
CA TYR A 17 -17.45 -6.88 0.91
C TYR A 17 -18.45 -5.96 1.63
N THR A 18 -19.65 -5.81 1.08
CA THR A 18 -20.69 -4.98 1.70
C THR A 18 -21.33 -5.56 2.96
N ASP A 19 -20.98 -6.78 3.38
CA ASP A 19 -21.51 -7.43 4.58
C ASP A 19 -20.72 -7.09 5.85
N VAL A 20 -19.75 -6.16 5.79
CA VAL A 20 -18.97 -5.73 6.96
C VAL A 20 -19.87 -5.23 8.10
N THR A 21 -19.56 -5.63 9.33
CA THR A 21 -20.26 -5.25 10.57
C THR A 21 -19.25 -4.84 11.64
N GLY A 22 -19.70 -4.11 12.68
CA GLY A 22 -18.84 -3.79 13.82
C GLY A 22 -18.26 -5.04 14.51
N GLU A 23 -19.04 -6.11 14.59
CA GLU A 23 -18.57 -7.38 15.17
C GLU A 23 -17.56 -8.10 14.26
N GLY A 24 -17.78 -8.12 12.95
CA GLY A 24 -16.82 -8.67 11.98
C GLY A 24 -15.47 -7.96 12.04
N VAL A 25 -15.46 -6.64 12.23
CA VAL A 25 -14.24 -5.86 12.44
C VAL A 25 -13.48 -6.31 13.68
N LYS A 26 -14.17 -6.46 14.84
CA LYS A 26 -13.54 -6.95 16.08
C LYS A 26 -12.92 -8.33 15.89
N GLN A 27 -13.67 -9.25 15.27
CA GLN A 27 -13.21 -10.63 15.05
C GLN A 27 -11.96 -10.69 14.16
N GLY A 28 -11.88 -9.83 13.14
CA GLY A 28 -10.70 -9.74 12.29
C GLY A 28 -9.48 -9.18 13.02
N LEU A 29 -9.62 -8.12 13.82
CA LEU A 29 -8.52 -7.58 14.62
C LEU A 29 -8.00 -8.62 15.61
N GLU A 30 -8.91 -9.30 16.33
CA GLU A 30 -8.56 -10.38 17.25
C GLU A 30 -7.88 -11.56 16.55
N SER A 31 -8.25 -11.89 15.31
CA SER A 31 -7.61 -13.00 14.59
C SER A 31 -6.17 -12.70 14.20
N PHE A 32 -5.84 -11.45 13.86
CA PHE A 32 -4.47 -11.03 13.62
C PHE A 32 -3.61 -10.99 14.90
N GLU A 33 -4.16 -10.47 16.00
CA GLU A 33 -3.49 -10.43 17.31
C GLU A 33 -3.11 -11.82 17.81
N LYS A 34 -3.98 -12.82 17.61
CA LYS A 34 -3.68 -14.22 17.95
C LYS A 34 -2.45 -14.77 17.23
N GLY A 35 -2.11 -14.23 16.05
CA GLY A 35 -0.90 -14.59 15.31
C GLY A 35 0.33 -13.73 15.61
N GLY A 36 0.19 -12.73 16.49
CA GLY A 36 1.25 -11.80 16.86
C GLY A 36 1.57 -10.73 15.81
N ILE A 37 0.64 -10.46 14.88
CA ILE A 37 0.79 -9.42 13.84
C ILE A 37 -0.37 -8.43 13.94
N PRO A 38 -0.44 -7.60 15.01
CA PRO A 38 -1.54 -6.66 15.20
C PRO A 38 -1.51 -5.56 14.13
N PRO A 39 -2.59 -5.34 13.35
CA PRO A 39 -2.72 -4.16 12.51
C PRO A 39 -2.77 -2.92 13.39
N LYS A 40 -2.12 -1.84 12.95
CA LYS A 40 -2.19 -0.52 13.59
C LYS A 40 -3.00 0.48 12.77
N PHE A 41 -3.45 0.05 11.60
CA PHE A 41 -4.28 0.78 10.66
C PHE A 41 -5.42 -0.13 10.16
N ILE A 42 -6.63 0.41 10.03
CA ILE A 42 -7.74 -0.31 9.39
C ILE A 42 -8.50 0.60 8.43
N ILE A 43 -8.94 0.05 7.30
CA ILE A 43 -9.93 0.65 6.40
C ILE A 43 -11.23 -0.15 6.54
N ILE A 44 -12.26 0.49 7.10
CA ILE A 44 -13.63 -0.01 7.03
C ILE A 44 -14.16 0.37 5.64
N ASP A 45 -14.05 -0.57 4.72
CA ASP A 45 -14.43 -0.42 3.32
C ASP A 45 -15.97 -0.45 3.15
N ASP A 46 -16.46 -0.38 1.91
CA ASP A 46 -17.89 -0.24 1.58
C ASP A 46 -18.77 -1.29 2.31
N GLY A 47 -19.96 -0.84 2.73
CA GLY A 47 -20.94 -1.60 3.51
C GLY A 47 -21.35 -0.94 4.81
N TRP A 48 -20.66 0.10 5.29
CA TRP A 48 -20.98 0.81 6.54
C TRP A 48 -21.98 1.96 6.38
N GLN A 49 -22.10 2.55 5.19
CA GLN A 49 -22.93 3.72 4.93
C GLN A 49 -24.44 3.41 4.92
N SER A 50 -25.26 4.40 5.29
CA SER A 50 -26.73 4.34 5.12
C SER A 50 -27.11 4.56 3.66
N VAL A 51 -27.50 3.48 2.98
CA VAL A 51 -27.80 3.53 1.55
C VAL A 51 -29.11 2.82 1.23
N GLY A 52 -29.68 3.15 0.07
CA GLY A 52 -30.81 2.41 -0.46
C GLY A 52 -31.02 2.65 -1.95
N MET A 53 -31.71 1.72 -2.60
CA MET A 53 -32.14 1.83 -3.99
C MET A 53 -33.47 2.60 -4.09
N ASP A 54 -33.66 3.35 -5.17
CA ASP A 54 -34.94 4.02 -5.42
C ASP A 54 -36.00 2.98 -5.84
N PRO A 55 -37.30 3.22 -5.57
CA PRO A 55 -38.37 2.27 -5.91
C PRO A 55 -38.44 1.88 -7.40
N SER A 56 -38.06 2.80 -8.29
CA SER A 56 -38.00 2.59 -9.74
C SER A 56 -36.60 2.17 -10.23
N GLY A 57 -35.66 1.92 -9.33
CA GLY A 57 -34.30 1.53 -9.67
C GLY A 57 -34.20 0.09 -10.16
N PHE A 58 -33.17 -0.17 -10.96
CA PHE A 58 -32.79 -1.50 -11.41
C PHE A 58 -31.59 -1.95 -10.60
N GLU A 59 -31.75 -3.03 -9.84
CA GLU A 59 -30.66 -3.62 -9.08
C GLU A 59 -29.56 -4.11 -10.02
N PHE A 60 -28.32 -3.80 -9.66
CA PHE A 60 -27.14 -4.38 -10.28
C PHE A 60 -26.14 -4.70 -9.17
N ARG A 61 -26.06 -5.98 -8.80
CA ARG A 61 -25.04 -6.50 -7.90
C ARG A 61 -24.02 -7.26 -8.74
N ALA A 62 -22.80 -6.73 -8.86
CA ALA A 62 -21.69 -7.55 -9.32
C ALA A 62 -21.34 -8.59 -8.24
N ASP A 63 -20.89 -9.78 -8.61
CA ASP A 63 -20.68 -10.98 -7.77
C ASP A 63 -20.37 -10.71 -6.27
N ASN A 64 -21.42 -10.72 -5.43
CA ASN A 64 -21.34 -10.48 -3.97
C ASN A 64 -20.71 -9.14 -3.54
N THR A 65 -20.74 -8.13 -4.41
CA THR A 65 -20.26 -6.76 -4.17
C THR A 65 -21.44 -5.77 -4.06
N ALA A 66 -21.13 -4.47 -4.04
CA ALA A 66 -22.10 -3.42 -3.87
C ALA A 66 -23.19 -3.40 -4.96
N ASN A 67 -24.41 -3.01 -4.57
CA ASN A 67 -25.43 -2.64 -5.55
C ASN A 67 -25.14 -1.21 -6.04
N PHE A 68 -24.63 -1.08 -7.26
CA PHE A 68 -24.23 0.23 -7.82
C PHE A 68 -25.40 1.20 -8.04
N ALA A 69 -26.64 0.73 -7.96
CA ALA A 69 -27.85 1.56 -8.01
C ALA A 69 -28.20 2.23 -6.66
N ASN A 70 -27.57 1.82 -5.57
CA ASN A 70 -27.82 2.39 -4.25
C ASN A 70 -27.32 3.84 -4.16
N ARG A 71 -28.02 4.66 -3.38
CA ARG A 71 -27.68 6.05 -3.09
C ARG A 71 -27.54 6.26 -1.60
N LEU A 72 -26.69 7.23 -1.22
CA LEU A 72 -26.59 7.68 0.16
C LEU A 72 -27.93 8.27 0.60
N THR A 73 -28.47 7.77 1.71
CA THR A 73 -29.73 8.24 2.31
C THR A 73 -29.52 8.92 3.66
N HIS A 74 -28.30 8.88 4.20
CA HIS A 74 -27.95 9.60 5.42
C HIS A 74 -26.43 9.75 5.55
N ILE A 75 -25.95 10.79 6.22
CA ILE A 75 -24.52 11.02 6.50
C ILE A 75 -23.97 10.01 7.52
N LYS A 76 -24.77 9.70 8.54
CA LYS A 76 -24.44 8.67 9.55
C LYS A 76 -24.49 7.24 8.98
N GLU A 77 -23.74 6.35 9.60
CA GLU A 77 -23.68 4.91 9.35
C GLU A 77 -25.05 4.21 9.40
N ASN A 78 -25.07 3.00 8.83
CA ASN A 78 -26.21 2.11 8.90
C ASN A 78 -26.24 1.31 10.22
N HIS A 79 -27.31 0.52 10.38
CA HIS A 79 -27.57 -0.27 11.59
C HIS A 79 -26.45 -1.26 11.97
N LYS A 80 -25.59 -1.70 11.04
CA LYS A 80 -24.52 -2.69 11.32
C LYS A 80 -23.39 -2.13 12.19
N PHE A 81 -23.33 -0.81 12.34
CA PHE A 81 -22.33 -0.10 13.12
C PHE A 81 -22.96 0.68 14.30
N GLN A 82 -24.23 0.42 14.60
CA GLN A 82 -24.92 0.96 15.77
C GLN A 82 -24.99 -0.12 16.86
N LYS A 83 -24.75 0.26 18.12
CA LYS A 83 -24.68 -0.67 19.27
C LYS A 83 -25.90 -1.58 19.39
N ASN A 84 -27.09 -1.02 19.19
CA ASN A 84 -28.37 -1.72 19.22
C ASN A 84 -29.06 -1.68 17.84
N GLY A 85 -28.27 -1.58 16.77
CA GLY A 85 -28.78 -1.34 15.44
C GLY A 85 -29.70 -2.44 14.95
N LYS A 86 -30.84 -2.04 14.38
CA LYS A 86 -31.79 -2.92 13.70
C LYS A 86 -32.08 -2.35 12.33
N GLU A 87 -32.20 -3.23 11.34
CA GLU A 87 -32.54 -2.81 9.99
C GLU A 87 -33.84 -2.00 9.97
N GLY A 88 -33.82 -0.87 9.25
CA GLY A 88 -34.94 0.08 9.19
C GLY A 88 -35.10 0.99 10.42
N GLN A 89 -34.29 0.84 11.46
CA GLN A 89 -34.27 1.72 12.63
C GLN A 89 -32.95 2.51 12.68
N ARG A 90 -32.99 3.71 13.25
CA ARG A 90 -31.81 4.56 13.44
C ARG A 90 -31.67 4.93 14.91
N GLU A 91 -30.50 4.65 15.45
CA GLU A 91 -30.05 5.24 16.69
C GLU A 91 -29.56 6.67 16.42
N GLU A 92 -30.09 7.64 17.16
CA GLU A 92 -29.75 9.06 16.96
C GLU A 92 -28.58 9.50 17.82
N ASP A 93 -28.38 8.85 18.97
CA ASP A 93 -27.25 9.13 19.86
C ASP A 93 -25.93 8.75 19.16
N PRO A 94 -25.06 9.73 18.81
CA PRO A 94 -23.79 9.47 18.17
C PRO A 94 -22.87 8.57 19.01
N ALA A 95 -23.03 8.56 20.34
CA ALA A 95 -22.24 7.70 21.24
C ALA A 95 -22.60 6.22 21.09
N LEU A 96 -23.75 5.91 20.51
CA LEU A 96 -24.23 4.55 20.24
C LEU A 96 -24.10 4.17 18.74
N GLY A 97 -23.65 5.11 17.90
CA GLY A 97 -23.38 4.91 16.48
C GLY A 97 -21.94 4.44 16.20
N LEU A 98 -21.38 4.89 15.07
CA LEU A 98 -20.02 4.55 14.63
C LEU A 98 -18.95 4.84 15.71
N ARG A 99 -19.15 5.87 16.52
CA ARG A 99 -18.24 6.22 17.62
C ARG A 99 -18.06 5.08 18.62
N HIS A 100 -19.11 4.32 18.90
CA HIS A 100 -19.07 3.23 19.88
C HIS A 100 -18.02 2.19 19.47
N ILE A 101 -18.14 1.69 18.23
CA ILE A 101 -17.25 0.65 17.70
C ILE A 101 -15.84 1.19 17.51
N VAL A 102 -15.67 2.41 16.99
CA VAL A 102 -14.35 3.02 16.79
C VAL A 102 -13.60 3.21 18.11
N THR A 103 -14.30 3.69 19.15
CA THR A 103 -13.71 3.83 20.49
C THR A 103 -13.27 2.47 21.03
N GLU A 104 -14.14 1.46 20.94
CA GLU A 104 -13.85 0.13 21.44
C GLU A 104 -12.65 -0.52 20.74
N ILE A 105 -12.58 -0.46 19.40
CA ILE A 105 -11.46 -1.09 18.67
C ILE A 105 -10.14 -0.36 18.90
N LYS A 106 -10.15 0.97 19.06
CA LYS A 106 -8.93 1.74 19.37
C LYS A 106 -8.41 1.42 20.77
N GLU A 107 -9.29 1.37 21.77
CA GLU A 107 -8.91 1.07 23.15
C GLU A 107 -8.44 -0.39 23.32
N LYS A 108 -9.07 -1.34 22.62
CA LYS A 108 -8.78 -2.77 22.78
C LYS A 108 -7.58 -3.25 21.96
N HIS A 109 -7.39 -2.71 20.76
CA HIS A 109 -6.42 -3.23 19.78
C HIS A 109 -5.24 -2.29 19.52
N ASP A 110 -5.14 -1.18 20.25
CA ASP A 110 -4.07 -0.18 20.09
C ASP A 110 -3.93 0.28 18.62
N LEU A 111 -5.08 0.48 17.96
CA LEU A 111 -5.15 1.01 16.61
C LEU A 111 -4.75 2.49 16.61
N LYS A 112 -3.86 2.85 15.69
CA LYS A 112 -3.43 4.24 15.48
C LYS A 112 -4.34 4.98 14.51
N TYR A 113 -4.81 4.28 13.49
CA TYR A 113 -5.57 4.87 12.39
C TYR A 113 -6.78 4.01 12.03
N VAL A 114 -7.96 4.63 11.98
CA VAL A 114 -9.20 4.04 11.46
C VAL A 114 -9.69 4.92 10.32
N TYR A 115 -9.69 4.38 9.11
CA TYR A 115 -10.22 5.04 7.93
C TYR A 115 -11.55 4.41 7.52
N VAL A 116 -12.38 5.17 6.83
CA VAL A 116 -13.61 4.65 6.21
C VAL A 116 -13.66 4.96 4.73
N TRP A 117 -14.31 4.09 3.96
CA TRP A 117 -14.53 4.29 2.54
C TRP A 117 -15.75 5.17 2.25
N HIS A 118 -15.69 6.02 1.22
CA HIS A 118 -16.89 6.56 0.56
C HIS A 118 -16.58 6.91 -0.91
N ALA A 119 -17.61 6.97 -1.77
CA ALA A 119 -17.42 7.49 -3.13
C ALA A 119 -17.29 9.02 -3.14
N ILE A 120 -16.64 9.59 -4.16
CA ILE A 120 -16.57 11.05 -4.34
C ILE A 120 -17.96 11.70 -4.40
N THR A 121 -18.96 10.99 -4.92
CA THR A 121 -20.35 11.44 -5.01
C THR A 121 -21.20 11.07 -3.79
N GLY A 122 -20.58 10.63 -2.69
CA GLY A 122 -21.22 10.19 -1.45
C GLY A 122 -21.41 8.68 -1.36
N TYR A 123 -21.97 8.07 -2.41
CA TYR A 123 -22.01 6.62 -2.63
C TYR A 123 -22.00 6.33 -4.14
N TRP A 124 -22.02 5.05 -4.56
CA TRP A 124 -21.99 4.64 -5.98
C TRP A 124 -23.02 5.39 -6.85
N GLY A 125 -24.31 5.38 -6.46
CA GLY A 125 -25.37 6.10 -7.15
C GLY A 125 -25.52 7.58 -6.76
N GLY A 126 -24.60 8.11 -5.95
CA GLY A 126 -24.64 9.48 -5.44
C GLY A 126 -25.48 9.68 -4.17
N VAL A 127 -25.85 10.93 -3.89
CA VAL A 127 -26.73 11.32 -2.76
C VAL A 127 -28.18 11.36 -3.22
N ARG A 128 -29.09 10.65 -2.53
CA ARG A 128 -30.49 10.57 -2.94
C ARG A 128 -31.19 11.95 -2.86
N PRO A 129 -31.80 12.44 -3.95
CA PRO A 129 -32.59 13.67 -3.91
C PRO A 129 -33.84 13.55 -3.03
N GLY A 130 -34.22 14.63 -2.35
CA GLY A 130 -35.49 14.73 -1.62
C GLY A 130 -35.58 13.93 -0.33
N VAL A 131 -34.45 13.45 0.20
CA VAL A 131 -34.41 12.79 1.52
C VAL A 131 -34.41 13.83 2.63
N THR A 132 -35.28 13.63 3.62
CA THR A 132 -35.35 14.46 4.83
C THR A 132 -34.00 14.54 5.54
N GLY A 133 -33.54 15.76 5.83
CA GLY A 133 -32.24 16.03 6.46
C GLY A 133 -31.06 16.08 5.49
N MET A 134 -31.30 15.94 4.18
CA MET A 134 -30.27 16.04 3.13
C MET A 134 -30.65 17.03 2.02
N GLU A 135 -31.79 17.74 2.14
CA GLU A 135 -32.31 18.63 1.11
C GLU A 135 -31.40 19.83 0.86
N HIS A 136 -30.68 20.30 1.88
CA HIS A 136 -29.77 21.45 1.80
C HIS A 136 -28.54 21.21 0.91
N TYR A 137 -28.25 19.95 0.57
CA TYR A 137 -27.24 19.60 -0.43
C TYR A 137 -27.72 19.81 -1.87
N GLU A 138 -29.03 20.00 -2.07
CA GLU A 138 -29.66 20.24 -3.36
C GLU A 138 -29.25 19.20 -4.42
N SER A 139 -29.14 17.93 -4.00
CA SER A 139 -28.78 16.83 -4.91
C SER A 139 -29.82 16.68 -6.02
N LYS A 140 -29.35 16.48 -7.26
CA LYS A 140 -30.20 16.29 -8.44
C LYS A 140 -29.77 15.08 -9.23
N MET A 141 -30.76 14.40 -9.82
CA MET A 141 -30.50 13.30 -10.74
C MET A 141 -29.78 13.81 -11.98
N GLN A 142 -28.65 13.18 -12.30
CA GLN A 142 -27.87 13.36 -13.50
C GLN A 142 -27.67 12.00 -14.17
N TYR A 143 -27.46 11.98 -15.48
CA TYR A 143 -27.26 10.74 -16.24
C TYR A 143 -25.86 10.79 -16.85
N PRO A 144 -24.87 10.10 -16.24
CA PRO A 144 -23.52 10.00 -16.75
C PRO A 144 -23.44 9.64 -18.23
N VAL A 145 -22.54 10.30 -18.96
CA VAL A 145 -22.24 9.95 -20.36
C VAL A 145 -20.73 9.72 -20.50
N SER A 146 -20.36 8.49 -20.87
CA SER A 146 -18.97 8.12 -21.13
C SER A 146 -18.54 8.58 -22.52
N SER A 147 -17.25 8.89 -22.67
CA SER A 147 -16.68 9.26 -23.97
C SER A 147 -16.49 8.03 -24.86
N PRO A 148 -16.54 8.17 -26.21
CA PRO A 148 -16.25 7.05 -27.11
C PRO A 148 -14.88 6.42 -26.87
N GLY A 149 -13.89 7.22 -26.46
CA GLY A 149 -12.54 6.73 -26.14
C GLY A 149 -12.54 5.81 -24.92
N VAL A 150 -13.20 6.21 -23.83
CA VAL A 150 -13.32 5.37 -22.61
C VAL A 150 -14.10 4.09 -22.92
N GLN A 151 -15.26 4.19 -23.58
CA GLN A 151 -16.06 3.03 -24.00
C GLN A 151 -15.28 2.07 -24.93
N SER A 152 -14.38 2.60 -25.75
CA SER A 152 -13.54 1.79 -26.64
C SER A 152 -12.48 0.98 -25.88
N ASN A 153 -12.07 1.40 -24.67
CA ASN A 153 -11.05 0.72 -23.88
C ASN A 153 -11.61 -0.47 -23.08
N GLU A 154 -12.68 -0.26 -22.32
CA GLU A 154 -13.24 -1.28 -21.43
C GLU A 154 -14.75 -1.07 -21.21
N PRO A 155 -15.59 -2.12 -21.28
CA PRO A 155 -16.96 -2.06 -20.80
C PRO A 155 -16.96 -2.06 -19.27
N CYS A 156 -17.71 -1.16 -18.65
CA CYS A 156 -17.78 -1.05 -17.20
C CYS A 156 -19.23 -1.22 -16.75
N ASP A 157 -19.56 -2.42 -16.26
CA ASP A 157 -20.93 -2.71 -15.84
C ASP A 157 -21.38 -1.82 -14.67
N ALA A 158 -20.44 -1.41 -13.81
CA ALA A 158 -20.70 -0.43 -12.76
C ALA A 158 -21.12 0.92 -13.33
N PHE A 159 -20.41 1.41 -14.35
CA PHE A 159 -20.78 2.63 -15.05
C PHE A 159 -22.14 2.49 -15.73
N ASP A 160 -22.41 1.39 -16.43
CA ASP A 160 -23.67 1.17 -17.14
C ASP A 160 -24.86 1.13 -16.18
N SER A 161 -24.69 0.53 -15.00
CA SER A 161 -25.69 0.56 -13.93
C SER A 161 -25.98 1.98 -13.44
N ILE A 162 -24.94 2.77 -13.16
CA ILE A 162 -25.08 4.15 -12.71
C ILE A 162 -25.71 5.02 -13.82
N ALA A 163 -25.29 4.84 -15.07
CA ALA A 163 -25.83 5.57 -16.22
C ALA A 163 -27.32 5.26 -16.43
N LYS A 164 -27.72 4.00 -16.26
CA LYS A 164 -29.13 3.56 -16.38
C LYS A 164 -29.99 4.08 -15.23
N ASN A 165 -29.50 3.99 -13.99
CA ASN A 165 -30.24 4.41 -12.80
C ASN A 165 -30.19 5.93 -12.56
N GLY A 166 -29.23 6.62 -13.19
CA GLY A 166 -28.85 7.99 -12.87
C GLY A 166 -27.98 8.08 -11.62
N LEU A 167 -27.35 9.23 -11.42
CA LEU A 167 -26.51 9.56 -10.27
C LEU A 167 -27.08 10.80 -9.57
N GLY A 168 -27.26 10.73 -8.25
CA GLY A 168 -27.66 11.86 -7.41
C GLY A 168 -26.48 12.78 -7.16
N LEU A 169 -26.30 13.79 -8.01
CA LEU A 169 -25.17 14.71 -7.94
C LEU A 169 -25.51 15.85 -6.97
N VAL A 170 -24.77 15.95 -5.86
CA VAL A 170 -24.79 17.10 -4.95
C VAL A 170 -24.57 18.39 -5.75
N ASN A 171 -25.26 19.48 -5.40
CA ASN A 171 -25.04 20.75 -6.08
C ASN A 171 -23.54 21.15 -5.97
N PRO A 172 -22.83 21.40 -7.08
CA PRO A 172 -21.41 21.75 -7.03
C PRO A 172 -21.07 23.01 -6.22
N GLU A 173 -22.04 23.90 -5.92
CA GLU A 173 -21.84 25.04 -5.02
C GLU A 173 -22.00 24.67 -3.53
N LYS A 174 -22.56 23.49 -3.24
CA LYS A 174 -22.83 22.97 -1.89
C LYS A 174 -21.93 21.79 -1.51
N VAL A 175 -21.14 21.27 -2.45
CA VAL A 175 -20.35 20.04 -2.25
C VAL A 175 -19.32 20.16 -1.12
N PHE A 176 -18.76 21.35 -0.86
CA PHE A 176 -17.92 21.56 0.33
C PHE A 176 -18.71 21.34 1.62
N HIS A 177 -19.93 21.87 1.72
CA HIS A 177 -20.77 21.68 2.89
C HIS A 177 -21.10 20.20 3.10
N PHE A 178 -21.36 19.45 2.02
CA PHE A 178 -21.56 18.00 2.08
C PHE A 178 -20.35 17.27 2.66
N TYR A 179 -19.15 17.49 2.11
CA TYR A 179 -17.96 16.83 2.64
C TYR A 179 -17.61 17.31 4.05
N ASP A 180 -17.81 18.59 4.36
CA ASP A 180 -17.49 19.14 5.68
C ASP A 180 -18.40 18.55 6.75
N GLU A 181 -19.71 18.40 6.48
CA GLU A 181 -20.65 17.75 7.38
C GLU A 181 -20.34 16.26 7.56
N LEU A 182 -20.07 15.54 6.45
CA LEU A 182 -19.67 14.13 6.49
C LEU A 182 -18.37 13.92 7.28
N HIS A 183 -17.31 14.64 6.95
CA HIS A 183 -16.02 14.45 7.60
C HIS A 183 -15.99 14.99 9.03
N SER A 184 -16.74 16.05 9.34
CA SER A 184 -16.92 16.50 10.73
C SER A 184 -17.58 15.42 11.58
N TYR A 185 -18.62 14.76 11.04
CA TYR A 185 -19.25 13.63 11.72
C TYR A 185 -18.27 12.47 11.94
N LEU A 186 -17.57 12.04 10.89
CA LEU A 186 -16.58 10.96 10.97
C LEU A 186 -15.46 11.27 11.98
N ALA A 187 -14.89 12.47 11.93
CA ALA A 187 -13.88 12.91 12.88
C ALA A 187 -14.42 12.92 14.33
N SER A 188 -15.66 13.34 14.54
CA SER A 188 -16.32 13.30 15.87
C SER A 188 -16.55 11.86 16.39
N ALA A 189 -16.67 10.90 15.47
CA ALA A 189 -16.75 9.47 15.78
C ALA A 189 -15.37 8.83 16.00
N GLY A 190 -14.28 9.59 15.86
CA GLY A 190 -12.91 9.11 16.04
C GLY A 190 -12.28 8.49 14.80
N ILE A 191 -12.87 8.67 13.60
CA ILE A 191 -12.24 8.31 12.33
C ILE A 191 -11.09 9.27 12.04
N ASP A 192 -9.95 8.73 11.61
CA ASP A 192 -8.72 9.49 11.37
C ASP A 192 -8.57 9.93 9.92
N GLY A 193 -9.25 9.26 8.97
CA GLY A 193 -9.18 9.58 7.55
C GLY A 193 -10.16 8.81 6.68
N VAL A 194 -10.03 8.98 5.36
CA VAL A 194 -10.95 8.38 4.39
C VAL A 194 -10.25 7.77 3.18
N LYS A 195 -10.83 6.70 2.64
CA LYS A 195 -10.54 6.18 1.29
C LYS A 195 -11.66 6.65 0.37
N VAL A 196 -11.32 7.46 -0.64
CA VAL A 196 -12.31 8.09 -1.52
C VAL A 196 -12.25 7.51 -2.92
N ASP A 197 -13.29 6.76 -3.28
CA ASP A 197 -13.38 6.00 -4.52
C ASP A 197 -14.22 6.70 -5.58
N VAL A 198 -14.31 6.08 -6.75
CA VAL A 198 -15.18 6.45 -7.87
C VAL A 198 -14.91 7.88 -8.37
N GLN A 199 -13.69 8.40 -8.18
CA GLN A 199 -13.38 9.80 -8.49
C GLN A 199 -13.50 10.12 -9.98
N ASN A 200 -13.18 9.15 -10.83
CA ASN A 200 -13.23 9.29 -12.29
C ASN A 200 -14.64 9.55 -12.84
N ILE A 201 -15.71 9.24 -12.10
CA ILE A 201 -17.10 9.44 -12.56
C ILE A 201 -17.40 10.91 -12.91
N LEU A 202 -16.71 11.86 -12.28
CA LEU A 202 -16.91 13.30 -12.52
C LEU A 202 -16.64 13.71 -13.98
N GLU A 203 -15.79 12.97 -14.69
CA GLU A 203 -15.53 13.20 -16.12
C GLU A 203 -16.81 13.09 -16.97
N THR A 204 -17.74 12.25 -16.54
CA THR A 204 -18.96 11.89 -17.28
C THR A 204 -20.17 12.76 -16.94
N LEU A 205 -20.01 13.70 -16.00
CA LEU A 205 -21.08 14.49 -15.38
C LEU A 205 -20.99 15.99 -15.70
N GLY A 206 -20.10 16.40 -16.60
CA GLY A 206 -19.81 17.82 -16.84
C GLY A 206 -20.93 18.65 -17.48
N ALA A 207 -21.93 18.01 -18.08
CA ALA A 207 -23.05 18.69 -18.74
C ALA A 207 -23.84 19.55 -17.73
N GLY A 208 -24.15 20.80 -18.10
CA GLY A 208 -24.85 21.73 -17.20
C GLY A 208 -24.00 22.33 -16.06
N HIS A 209 -22.75 21.89 -15.86
CA HIS A 209 -21.88 22.33 -14.77
C HIS A 209 -20.63 23.10 -15.23
N GLY A 210 -20.63 23.57 -16.48
CA GLY A 210 -19.50 24.28 -17.10
C GLY A 210 -18.40 23.36 -17.61
N GLY A 211 -18.71 22.07 -17.82
CA GLY A 211 -17.81 21.05 -18.36
C GLY A 211 -17.07 20.25 -17.29
N ARG A 212 -16.54 19.09 -17.70
CA ARG A 212 -15.85 18.13 -16.84
C ARG A 212 -14.73 18.76 -16.00
N VAL A 213 -13.89 19.61 -16.61
CA VAL A 213 -12.77 20.27 -15.93
C VAL A 213 -13.25 21.13 -14.75
N LYS A 214 -14.32 21.92 -14.95
CA LYS A 214 -14.84 22.81 -13.90
C LYS A 214 -15.50 22.02 -12.78
N LEU A 215 -16.26 20.97 -13.11
CA LEU A 215 -16.89 20.10 -12.13
C LEU A 215 -15.85 19.34 -11.30
N SER A 216 -14.91 18.65 -11.96
CA SER A 216 -13.83 17.92 -11.30
C SER A 216 -13.04 18.82 -10.36
N ARG A 217 -12.65 20.02 -10.83
CA ARG A 217 -11.93 20.98 -9.99
C ARG A 217 -12.70 21.37 -8.73
N LYS A 218 -14.01 21.63 -8.84
CA LYS A 218 -14.84 22.00 -7.68
C LYS A 218 -14.92 20.88 -6.65
N TYR A 219 -15.18 19.66 -7.10
CA TYR A 219 -15.28 18.50 -6.23
C TYR A 219 -13.96 18.20 -5.53
N HIS A 220 -12.85 18.16 -6.26
CA HIS A 220 -11.54 17.87 -5.66
C HIS A 220 -11.10 18.98 -4.68
N GLN A 221 -11.32 20.26 -5.01
CA GLN A 221 -11.01 21.36 -4.10
C GLN A 221 -11.85 21.33 -2.82
N ALA A 222 -13.14 21.01 -2.95
CA ALA A 222 -14.03 20.86 -1.81
C ALA A 222 -13.64 19.66 -0.93
N LEU A 223 -13.28 18.54 -1.57
CA LEU A 223 -12.80 17.33 -0.89
C LEU A 223 -11.54 17.66 -0.09
N GLU A 224 -10.49 18.17 -0.74
CA GLU A 224 -9.23 18.54 -0.08
C GLU A 224 -9.42 19.59 1.03
N ALA A 225 -10.32 20.56 0.84
CA ALA A 225 -10.63 21.56 1.86
C ALA A 225 -11.30 20.92 3.09
N SER A 226 -12.21 19.96 2.89
CA SER A 226 -12.83 19.22 4.00
C SER A 226 -11.81 18.32 4.70
N ILE A 227 -10.95 17.61 3.97
CA ILE A 227 -9.87 16.79 4.55
C ILE A 227 -8.97 17.65 5.43
N ALA A 228 -8.51 18.79 4.92
CA ALA A 228 -7.63 19.69 5.67
C ALA A 228 -8.29 20.30 6.92
N ARG A 229 -9.63 20.39 6.96
CA ARG A 229 -10.36 20.92 8.09
C ARG A 229 -10.63 19.87 9.17
N ASN A 230 -10.88 18.62 8.77
CA ASN A 230 -11.41 17.59 9.66
C ASN A 230 -10.38 16.53 10.07
N PHE A 231 -9.33 16.33 9.28
CA PHE A 231 -8.29 15.33 9.56
C PHE A 231 -6.89 15.96 9.65
N ARG A 232 -6.04 15.41 10.53
CA ARG A 232 -4.83 16.10 11.01
C ARG A 232 -3.66 16.04 10.04
N ASN A 233 -3.50 14.92 9.32
CA ASN A 233 -2.27 14.59 8.60
C ASN A 233 -2.51 14.36 7.10
N ASN A 234 -3.52 15.01 6.52
CA ASN A 234 -3.91 14.81 5.12
C ASN A 234 -4.28 13.34 4.85
N ASP A 235 -5.12 12.85 5.75
CA ASP A 235 -5.50 11.46 5.91
C ASP A 235 -6.53 11.03 4.85
N ILE A 236 -6.07 10.93 3.60
CA ILE A 236 -6.88 10.52 2.45
C ILE A 236 -6.11 9.56 1.54
N ILE A 237 -6.81 8.51 1.10
CA ILE A 237 -6.41 7.65 -0.03
C ILE A 237 -7.35 7.93 -1.21
N CYS A 238 -6.81 8.48 -2.30
CA CYS A 238 -7.59 8.72 -3.52
C CYS A 238 -7.58 7.49 -4.41
N CYS A 239 -8.75 6.94 -4.74
CA CYS A 239 -8.90 5.71 -5.49
C CYS A 239 -9.82 5.92 -6.70
N MET A 240 -9.59 5.13 -7.77
CA MET A 240 -10.26 5.31 -9.07
C MET A 240 -10.15 6.76 -9.58
N SER A 241 -8.96 7.36 -9.48
CA SER A 241 -8.71 8.81 -9.59
C SER A 241 -7.68 9.19 -10.66
N HIS A 242 -7.43 8.29 -11.63
CA HIS A 242 -6.37 8.48 -12.64
C HIS A 242 -6.78 9.32 -13.85
N ASN A 243 -8.00 9.88 -13.88
CA ASN A 243 -8.37 10.78 -14.97
C ASN A 243 -7.53 12.07 -14.92
N THR A 244 -7.29 12.64 -16.09
CA THR A 244 -6.43 13.84 -16.22
C THR A 244 -7.00 15.03 -15.45
N ASP A 245 -8.33 15.22 -15.47
CA ASP A 245 -8.97 16.35 -14.80
C ASP A 245 -8.78 16.33 -13.28
N GLY A 246 -8.86 15.16 -12.65
CA GLY A 246 -8.66 14.95 -11.23
C GLY A 246 -7.19 15.18 -10.86
N LEU A 247 -6.27 14.53 -11.58
CA LEU A 247 -4.83 14.66 -11.35
C LEU A 247 -4.34 16.12 -11.47
N TYR A 248 -4.80 16.88 -12.48
CA TYR A 248 -4.46 18.31 -12.62
C TYR A 248 -5.25 19.23 -11.68
N SER A 249 -6.28 18.73 -11.01
CA SER A 249 -7.06 19.50 -10.03
C SER A 249 -6.60 19.30 -8.59
N ALA A 250 -6.00 18.15 -8.30
CA ALA A 250 -5.43 17.82 -6.99
C ALA A 250 -4.27 18.78 -6.66
N LYS A 251 -4.25 19.26 -5.42
CA LYS A 251 -3.22 20.18 -4.92
C LYS A 251 -2.53 19.67 -3.67
N ARG A 252 -3.24 18.86 -2.89
CA ARG A 252 -2.83 18.47 -1.54
C ARG A 252 -2.95 16.98 -1.30
N SER A 253 -3.91 16.26 -1.90
CA SER A 253 -4.14 14.83 -1.63
C SER A 253 -2.84 14.04 -1.53
N ALA A 254 -2.67 13.30 -0.42
CA ALA A 254 -1.38 12.69 -0.09
C ALA A 254 -1.12 11.36 -0.81
N VAL A 255 -2.12 10.48 -0.83
CA VAL A 255 -1.99 9.09 -1.29
C VAL A 255 -2.94 8.83 -2.45
N ILE A 256 -2.48 8.11 -3.47
CA ILE A 256 -3.27 7.72 -4.65
C ILE A 256 -3.07 6.23 -4.94
N ARG A 257 -4.16 5.46 -5.06
CA ARG A 257 -4.09 4.06 -5.50
C ARG A 257 -3.55 4.03 -6.92
N ALA A 258 -2.51 3.24 -7.19
CA ALA A 258 -1.80 3.19 -8.47
C ALA A 258 -2.22 2.02 -9.37
N SER A 259 -3.28 1.30 -9.01
CA SER A 259 -3.84 0.17 -9.74
C SER A 259 -5.35 0.24 -9.87
N ASP A 260 -5.88 -0.63 -10.71
CA ASP A 260 -7.22 -1.20 -10.52
C ASP A 260 -7.30 -2.03 -9.24
N ASP A 261 -8.49 -2.56 -8.96
CA ASP A 261 -8.73 -3.39 -7.77
C ASP A 261 -7.84 -4.63 -7.76
N PHE A 262 -7.51 -5.11 -6.56
CA PHE A 262 -6.89 -6.41 -6.42
C PHE A 262 -7.91 -7.51 -6.72
N TRP A 263 -7.66 -8.33 -7.75
CA TRP A 263 -8.58 -9.39 -8.20
C TRP A 263 -8.06 -10.79 -7.82
N PRO A 264 -8.22 -11.24 -6.55
CA PRO A 264 -7.62 -12.49 -6.07
C PRO A 264 -8.12 -13.75 -6.80
N ARG A 265 -9.25 -13.66 -7.50
CA ARG A 265 -9.85 -14.78 -8.23
C ARG A 265 -9.55 -14.77 -9.73
N ASP A 266 -8.90 -13.73 -10.24
CA ASP A 266 -8.45 -13.66 -11.63
C ASP A 266 -6.94 -13.95 -11.69
N PRO A 267 -6.53 -15.18 -12.07
CA PRO A 267 -5.12 -15.53 -12.16
C PRO A 267 -4.32 -14.65 -13.14
N ALA A 268 -4.98 -14.08 -14.16
CA ALA A 268 -4.33 -13.21 -15.13
C ALA A 268 -3.93 -11.85 -14.52
N SER A 269 -4.62 -11.42 -13.46
CA SER A 269 -4.44 -10.09 -12.87
C SER A 269 -3.13 -9.94 -12.12
N HIS A 270 -2.58 -11.00 -11.52
CA HIS A 270 -1.49 -10.89 -10.54
C HIS A 270 -0.19 -10.28 -11.09
N THR A 271 0.33 -10.82 -12.20
CA THR A 271 1.57 -10.28 -12.79
C THR A 271 1.33 -8.91 -13.43
N ILE A 272 0.14 -8.71 -14.02
CA ILE A 272 -0.29 -7.43 -14.59
C ILE A 272 -0.37 -6.35 -13.51
N HIS A 273 -0.87 -6.68 -12.30
CA HIS A 273 -0.96 -5.76 -11.17
C HIS A 273 0.41 -5.22 -10.80
N ILE A 274 1.38 -6.11 -10.57
CA ILE A 274 2.75 -5.72 -10.18
C ILE A 274 3.43 -4.87 -11.26
N ALA A 275 3.29 -5.24 -12.53
CA ALA A 275 3.78 -4.43 -13.63
C ALA A 275 3.10 -3.05 -13.65
N SER A 276 1.77 -3.01 -13.57
CA SER A 276 0.98 -1.77 -13.66
C SER A 276 1.28 -0.81 -12.53
N VAL A 277 1.34 -1.26 -11.26
CA VAL A 277 1.65 -0.37 -10.14
C VAL A 277 3.07 0.20 -10.24
N ALA A 278 4.04 -0.61 -10.67
CA ALA A 278 5.42 -0.16 -10.83
C ALA A 278 5.52 0.92 -11.93
N TYR A 279 4.90 0.68 -13.09
CA TYR A 279 4.91 1.65 -14.20
C TYR A 279 4.10 2.91 -13.89
N ASN A 280 2.91 2.79 -13.30
CA ASN A 280 2.09 3.95 -12.91
C ASN A 280 2.79 4.81 -11.85
N THR A 281 3.59 4.19 -10.96
CA THR A 281 4.38 4.88 -9.94
C THR A 281 5.44 5.82 -10.55
N ILE A 282 5.92 5.60 -11.78
CA ILE A 282 6.86 6.52 -12.44
C ILE A 282 6.26 7.92 -12.57
N PHE A 283 4.96 8.00 -12.93
CA PHE A 283 4.27 9.27 -13.08
C PHE A 283 3.68 9.75 -11.75
N LEU A 284 2.88 8.91 -11.10
CA LEU A 284 2.16 9.28 -9.87
C LEU A 284 3.13 9.64 -8.72
N GLY A 285 4.22 8.89 -8.61
CA GLY A 285 5.23 9.05 -7.56
C GLY A 285 6.06 10.33 -7.65
N GLU A 286 5.83 11.20 -8.64
CA GLU A 286 6.43 12.54 -8.70
C GLU A 286 5.68 13.56 -7.86
N PHE A 287 4.39 13.34 -7.58
CA PHE A 287 3.53 14.35 -6.95
C PHE A 287 2.61 13.79 -5.85
N MET A 288 2.36 12.49 -5.81
CA MET A 288 1.58 11.81 -4.75
C MET A 288 2.29 10.53 -4.33
N GLN A 289 1.97 10.01 -3.15
CA GLN A 289 2.43 8.69 -2.74
C GLN A 289 1.56 7.61 -3.38
N PRO A 290 2.14 6.72 -4.20
CA PRO A 290 1.40 5.59 -4.74
C PRO A 290 1.07 4.58 -3.65
N ASP A 291 -0.19 4.16 -3.63
CA ASP A 291 -0.70 3.03 -2.89
C ASP A 291 -0.88 1.85 -3.86
N TRP A 292 -0.32 0.70 -3.52
CA TRP A 292 -0.26 -0.47 -4.42
C TRP A 292 -1.40 -1.47 -4.18
N ASP A 293 -2.39 -1.03 -3.40
CA ASP A 293 -3.59 -1.76 -3.01
C ASP A 293 -3.36 -2.92 -2.04
N MET A 294 -4.46 -3.36 -1.43
CA MET A 294 -4.50 -4.57 -0.60
C MET A 294 -4.06 -5.82 -1.37
N PHE A 295 -3.81 -6.89 -0.62
CA PHE A 295 -3.62 -8.23 -1.14
C PHE A 295 -4.03 -9.27 -0.09
N HIS A 296 -4.15 -10.53 -0.50
CA HIS A 296 -4.34 -11.65 0.42
C HIS A 296 -2.98 -12.21 0.87
N SER A 297 -2.76 -12.35 2.18
CA SER A 297 -1.57 -13.02 2.72
C SER A 297 -1.63 -14.53 2.53
N LEU A 298 -2.83 -15.13 2.55
CA LEU A 298 -3.03 -16.55 2.30
C LEU A 298 -3.51 -16.78 0.85
N HIS A 299 -2.55 -16.79 -0.08
CA HIS A 299 -2.82 -16.95 -1.51
C HIS A 299 -1.60 -17.51 -2.26
N PRO A 300 -1.75 -18.29 -3.35
CA PRO A 300 -0.60 -18.81 -4.12
C PRO A 300 0.38 -17.74 -4.63
N MET A 301 -0.11 -16.52 -4.87
CA MET A 301 0.70 -15.36 -5.29
C MET A 301 1.06 -14.41 -4.12
N ALA A 302 0.75 -14.77 -2.87
CA ALA A 302 0.86 -13.86 -1.73
C ALA A 302 2.30 -13.37 -1.50
N GLU A 303 3.28 -14.28 -1.54
CA GLU A 303 4.69 -13.89 -1.37
C GLU A 303 5.16 -12.93 -2.48
N TYR A 304 4.74 -13.18 -3.72
CA TYR A 304 5.03 -12.34 -4.89
C TYR A 304 4.49 -10.91 -4.68
N HIS A 305 3.25 -10.79 -4.20
CA HIS A 305 2.63 -9.50 -3.88
C HIS A 305 3.27 -8.81 -2.67
N GLY A 306 3.61 -9.58 -1.62
CA GLY A 306 4.28 -9.10 -0.41
C GLY A 306 5.66 -8.53 -0.71
N ALA A 307 6.48 -9.27 -1.45
CA ALA A 307 7.79 -8.82 -1.91
C ALA A 307 7.69 -7.52 -2.72
N ALA A 308 6.75 -7.42 -3.65
CA ALA A 308 6.54 -6.20 -4.43
C ALA A 308 6.21 -4.99 -3.54
N ARG A 309 5.31 -5.14 -2.56
CA ARG A 309 4.91 -4.06 -1.64
C ARG A 309 6.04 -3.67 -0.68
N ALA A 310 6.89 -4.60 -0.27
CA ALA A 310 8.09 -4.30 0.53
C ALA A 310 9.07 -3.37 -0.20
N VAL A 311 9.19 -3.53 -1.52
CA VAL A 311 10.03 -2.68 -2.38
C VAL A 311 9.28 -1.43 -2.88
N GLY A 312 7.94 -1.44 -2.90
CA GLY A 312 7.12 -0.36 -3.44
C GLY A 312 7.17 0.96 -2.65
N GLY A 313 7.60 0.93 -1.38
CA GLY A 313 7.60 2.11 -0.50
C GLY A 313 6.20 2.66 -0.21
N CYS A 314 5.17 1.84 -0.45
CA CYS A 314 3.75 2.11 -0.25
C CYS A 314 3.27 1.65 1.14
N ALA A 315 1.99 1.86 1.43
CA ALA A 315 1.35 1.19 2.56
C ALA A 315 1.35 -0.34 2.35
N ILE A 316 1.33 -1.09 3.44
CA ILE A 316 1.19 -2.55 3.40
C ILE A 316 -0.02 -2.91 4.24
N TYR A 317 -1.10 -3.27 3.57
CA TYR A 317 -2.31 -3.75 4.21
C TYR A 317 -2.87 -4.94 3.44
N VAL A 318 -3.47 -5.87 4.17
CA VAL A 318 -4.11 -7.07 3.59
C VAL A 318 -5.63 -6.93 3.61
N SER A 319 -6.32 -7.77 2.84
CA SER A 319 -7.79 -7.87 2.83
C SER A 319 -8.29 -9.25 3.29
N ASP A 320 -7.45 -9.99 4.02
CA ASP A 320 -7.76 -11.34 4.50
C ASP A 320 -9.06 -11.43 5.29
N LYS A 321 -9.75 -12.56 5.13
CA LYS A 321 -10.85 -12.94 6.01
C LYS A 321 -10.33 -13.28 7.42
N PRO A 322 -11.11 -13.03 8.48
CA PRO A 322 -10.74 -13.43 9.83
C PRO A 322 -10.35 -14.93 9.89
N GLY A 323 -9.16 -15.21 10.42
CA GLY A 323 -8.63 -16.57 10.54
C GLY A 323 -8.02 -17.15 9.26
N GLN A 324 -7.94 -16.39 8.17
CA GLN A 324 -7.34 -16.80 6.90
C GLN A 324 -6.07 -15.99 6.62
N HIS A 325 -5.09 -16.12 7.52
CA HIS A 325 -3.85 -15.34 7.49
C HIS A 325 -2.63 -16.25 7.32
N ASP A 326 -1.66 -15.83 6.51
CA ASP A 326 -0.32 -16.42 6.50
C ASP A 326 0.62 -15.59 7.37
N PHE A 327 0.75 -15.98 8.65
CA PHE A 327 1.63 -15.29 9.58
C PHE A 327 3.13 -15.48 9.26
N ASN A 328 3.51 -16.50 8.48
CA ASN A 328 4.90 -16.67 8.08
C ASN A 328 5.28 -15.62 7.04
N LEU A 329 4.41 -15.39 6.06
CA LEU A 329 4.56 -14.30 5.11
C LEU A 329 4.51 -12.94 5.82
N LEU A 330 3.53 -12.71 6.69
CA LEU A 330 3.38 -11.42 7.37
C LEU A 330 4.60 -11.04 8.21
N ARG A 331 5.29 -12.00 8.84
CA ARG A 331 6.55 -11.74 9.57
C ARG A 331 7.71 -11.28 8.68
N LYS A 332 7.64 -11.52 7.37
CA LYS A 332 8.63 -10.98 6.40
C LYS A 332 8.38 -9.50 6.07
N LEU A 333 7.24 -8.93 6.51
CA LEU A 333 6.77 -7.58 6.18
C LEU A 333 6.59 -6.70 7.42
N VAL A 334 6.11 -7.28 8.52
CA VAL A 334 5.60 -6.57 9.70
C VAL A 334 6.45 -6.90 10.93
N LEU A 335 6.84 -5.87 11.67
CA LEU A 335 7.53 -6.00 12.95
C LEU A 335 6.53 -6.31 14.08
N PRO A 336 6.96 -6.86 15.23
CA PRO A 336 6.06 -7.22 16.33
C PRO A 336 5.21 -6.06 16.88
N ASP A 337 5.68 -4.82 16.73
CA ASP A 337 4.96 -3.62 17.13
C ASP A 337 3.91 -3.15 16.10
N GLY A 338 3.74 -3.89 15.00
CA GLY A 338 2.84 -3.56 13.90
C GLY A 338 3.39 -2.52 12.92
N SER A 339 4.61 -2.00 13.13
CA SER A 339 5.28 -1.14 12.16
C SER A 339 5.88 -1.93 11.00
N ILE A 340 6.14 -1.27 9.88
CA ILE A 340 6.79 -1.88 8.71
C ILE A 340 8.14 -1.25 8.40
N LEU A 341 9.01 -2.00 7.73
CA LEU A 341 10.26 -1.50 7.16
C LEU A 341 10.01 -0.86 5.79
N ARG A 342 9.22 0.22 5.74
CA ARG A 342 8.89 0.90 4.48
C ARG A 342 10.12 1.54 3.85
N ALA A 343 10.35 1.29 2.56
CA ALA A 343 11.35 2.01 1.78
C ALA A 343 10.94 3.49 1.55
N LYS A 344 11.91 4.37 1.32
CA LYS A 344 11.70 5.83 1.40
C LYS A 344 10.96 6.43 0.20
N LEU A 345 11.18 5.89 -0.99
CA LEU A 345 10.69 6.46 -2.24
C LEU A 345 9.47 5.69 -2.74
N PRO A 346 8.72 6.20 -3.71
CA PRO A 346 7.85 5.35 -4.53
C PRO A 346 8.70 4.38 -5.35
N GLY A 347 8.41 3.08 -5.29
CA GLY A 347 9.17 2.03 -5.98
C GLY A 347 8.97 2.08 -7.50
N ARG A 348 10.06 2.04 -8.28
CA ARG A 348 10.01 2.26 -9.73
C ARG A 348 10.77 1.18 -10.49
N PRO A 349 10.42 0.92 -11.76
CA PRO A 349 11.24 0.10 -12.64
C PRO A 349 12.69 0.63 -12.70
N THR A 350 13.65 -0.27 -12.67
CA THR A 350 15.05 0.07 -12.94
C THR A 350 15.20 0.61 -14.36
N ARG A 351 16.17 1.50 -14.57
CA ARG A 351 16.34 2.19 -15.87
C ARG A 351 16.50 1.24 -17.06
N ASP A 352 17.13 0.08 -16.87
CA ASP A 352 17.40 -0.87 -17.95
C ASP A 352 16.19 -1.73 -18.34
N CYS A 353 15.14 -1.80 -17.51
CA CYS A 353 13.88 -2.46 -17.88
C CYS A 353 12.74 -1.48 -18.16
N LEU A 354 12.97 -0.16 -18.08
CA LEU A 354 11.94 0.88 -18.21
C LEU A 354 11.15 0.86 -19.54
N PHE A 355 11.77 0.41 -20.63
CA PHE A 355 11.14 0.30 -21.94
C PHE A 355 10.88 -1.14 -22.38
N SER A 356 11.04 -2.10 -21.46
CA SER A 356 10.72 -3.50 -21.70
C SER A 356 9.24 -3.79 -21.46
N ASP A 357 8.73 -4.84 -22.08
CA ASP A 357 7.41 -5.39 -21.75
C ASP A 357 7.62 -6.65 -20.89
N PRO A 358 7.70 -6.52 -19.56
CA PRO A 358 8.03 -7.65 -18.67
C PRO A 358 6.92 -8.70 -18.60
N ALA A 359 5.76 -8.44 -19.22
CA ALA A 359 4.60 -9.31 -19.16
C ALA A 359 4.44 -10.17 -20.42
N ARG A 360 5.02 -9.76 -21.56
CA ARG A 360 4.72 -10.37 -22.87
C ARG A 360 5.92 -10.60 -23.79
N ASP A 361 7.08 -10.00 -23.53
CA ASP A 361 8.20 -10.08 -24.49
C ASP A 361 8.99 -11.39 -24.45
N GLY A 362 8.67 -12.28 -23.49
CA GLY A 362 9.29 -13.60 -23.31
C GLY A 362 10.76 -13.55 -22.86
N LYS A 363 11.29 -12.38 -22.47
CA LYS A 363 12.74 -12.22 -22.20
C LYS A 363 13.10 -11.25 -21.09
N SER A 364 12.21 -10.35 -20.68
CA SER A 364 12.50 -9.33 -19.68
C SER A 364 11.95 -9.71 -18.31
N LEU A 365 12.79 -9.55 -17.28
CA LEU A 365 12.35 -9.48 -15.89
C LEU A 365 11.98 -8.04 -15.54
N LEU A 366 10.93 -7.86 -14.75
CA LEU A 366 10.64 -6.58 -14.11
C LEU A 366 11.55 -6.43 -12.91
N LYS A 367 12.37 -5.39 -12.87
CA LYS A 367 13.15 -5.02 -11.70
C LYS A 367 12.60 -3.72 -11.13
N ILE A 368 12.25 -3.72 -9.85
CA ILE A 368 11.73 -2.57 -9.11
C ILE A 368 12.78 -2.20 -8.08
N TRP A 369 13.17 -0.93 -7.99
CA TRP A 369 14.14 -0.46 -7.01
C TRP A 369 13.54 0.59 -6.06
N ASN A 370 14.14 0.68 -4.88
CA ASN A 370 13.87 1.71 -3.88
C ASN A 370 15.08 1.94 -2.98
N LEU A 371 14.99 2.92 -2.08
CA LEU A 371 16.07 3.37 -1.21
C LEU A 371 15.63 3.33 0.27
N ASN A 372 16.54 2.91 1.14
CA ASN A 372 16.42 2.97 2.59
C ASN A 372 17.28 4.12 3.15
N ASP A 373 17.48 4.16 4.48
CA ASP A 373 18.36 5.15 5.12
C ASP A 373 19.82 5.00 4.68
N PHE A 374 20.33 3.77 4.59
CA PHE A 374 21.74 3.47 4.31
C PHE A 374 21.95 2.41 3.21
N THR A 375 20.87 1.84 2.67
CA THR A 375 20.91 0.76 1.69
C THR A 375 19.91 1.01 0.56
N GLY A 376 20.01 0.24 -0.51
CA GLY A 376 18.95 0.08 -1.50
C GLY A 376 18.26 -1.26 -1.39
N VAL A 377 17.10 -1.37 -2.04
CA VAL A 377 16.39 -2.64 -2.19
C VAL A 377 15.92 -2.79 -3.64
N VAL A 378 16.07 -4.00 -4.20
CA VAL A 378 15.65 -4.32 -5.58
C VAL A 378 14.83 -5.61 -5.56
N GLY A 379 13.58 -5.54 -5.99
CA GLY A 379 12.76 -6.72 -6.28
C GLY A 379 12.86 -7.09 -7.75
N VAL A 380 13.09 -8.35 -8.06
CA VAL A 380 13.15 -8.90 -9.43
C VAL A 380 12.00 -9.87 -9.60
N PHE A 381 11.19 -9.68 -10.63
CA PHE A 381 9.94 -10.41 -10.84
C PHE A 381 9.87 -10.94 -12.27
N ASN A 382 9.52 -12.21 -12.44
CA ASN A 382 9.09 -12.72 -13.73
C ASN A 382 7.57 -12.51 -13.88
N CYS A 383 7.18 -11.54 -14.72
CA CYS A 383 5.77 -11.17 -14.94
C CYS A 383 5.17 -11.80 -16.21
N GLN A 384 5.91 -12.65 -16.92
CA GLN A 384 5.52 -13.18 -18.23
C GLN A 384 4.25 -14.03 -18.15
N GLY A 385 3.47 -14.05 -19.24
CA GLY A 385 2.36 -15.00 -19.47
C GLY A 385 0.95 -14.42 -19.39
N ALA A 386 0.78 -13.24 -18.81
CA ALA A 386 -0.50 -12.55 -18.76
C ALA A 386 -0.39 -11.11 -19.24
N GLY A 387 -1.46 -10.56 -19.82
CA GLY A 387 -1.51 -9.17 -20.26
C GLY A 387 -2.92 -8.69 -20.55
N TRP A 388 -3.08 -7.36 -20.66
CA TRP A 388 -4.33 -6.77 -21.12
C TRP A 388 -4.60 -7.08 -22.59
N CYS A 389 -5.71 -7.74 -22.87
CA CYS A 389 -6.18 -8.02 -24.22
C CYS A 389 -7.08 -6.88 -24.72
N ARG A 390 -6.59 -6.06 -25.66
CA ARG A 390 -7.36 -4.93 -26.22
C ARG A 390 -8.61 -5.35 -27.01
N VAL A 391 -8.62 -6.55 -27.59
CA VAL A 391 -9.75 -7.07 -28.36
C VAL A 391 -10.84 -7.58 -27.42
N GLY A 392 -10.45 -8.40 -26.44
CA GLY A 392 -11.37 -8.97 -25.45
C GLY A 392 -11.71 -8.02 -24.29
N LYS A 393 -11.00 -6.89 -24.19
CA LYS A 393 -11.10 -5.88 -23.12
C LYS A 393 -11.09 -6.50 -21.72
N LYS A 394 -10.11 -7.36 -21.49
CA LYS A 394 -9.91 -8.07 -20.23
C LYS A 394 -8.47 -8.50 -20.05
N ASN A 395 -8.09 -8.78 -18.81
CA ASN A 395 -6.87 -9.51 -18.52
C ASN A 395 -6.96 -10.93 -19.09
N LEU A 396 -5.88 -11.39 -19.71
CA LEU A 396 -5.82 -12.70 -20.34
C LEU A 396 -4.45 -13.34 -20.07
N ILE A 397 -4.48 -14.61 -19.67
CA ILE A 397 -3.31 -15.49 -19.77
C ILE A 397 -3.15 -15.88 -21.24
N HIS A 398 -2.10 -15.39 -21.88
CA HIS A 398 -1.77 -15.69 -23.27
C HIS A 398 -0.73 -16.81 -23.39
N ASP A 399 -0.05 -17.13 -22.29
CA ASP A 399 0.84 -18.27 -22.15
C ASP A 399 0.72 -18.83 -20.73
N GLU A 400 0.20 -20.06 -20.60
CA GLU A 400 -0.02 -20.73 -19.31
C GLU A 400 1.27 -21.23 -18.66
N GLN A 401 2.32 -21.45 -19.46
CA GLN A 401 3.61 -21.95 -18.99
C GLN A 401 4.77 -21.16 -19.61
N PRO A 402 4.88 -19.86 -19.28
CA PRO A 402 5.95 -19.03 -19.80
C PRO A 402 7.31 -19.59 -19.42
N GLY A 403 8.24 -19.49 -20.36
CA GLY A 403 9.61 -19.94 -20.16
C GLY A 403 10.32 -19.25 -19.00
N THR A 404 11.37 -19.90 -18.52
CA THR A 404 12.32 -19.31 -17.57
C THR A 404 13.02 -18.12 -18.20
N THR A 405 13.11 -17.01 -17.46
CA THR A 405 13.76 -15.79 -17.92
C THR A 405 15.02 -15.53 -17.11
N THR A 406 16.11 -15.17 -17.78
CA THR A 406 17.39 -14.82 -17.16
C THR A 406 17.64 -13.32 -17.30
N GLY A 407 18.02 -12.68 -16.22
CA GLY A 407 18.46 -11.29 -16.18
C GLY A 407 19.71 -11.14 -15.33
N PHE A 408 19.96 -9.91 -14.90
CA PHE A 408 21.04 -9.61 -13.98
C PHE A 408 20.70 -8.38 -13.14
N ILE A 409 21.49 -8.20 -12.10
CA ILE A 409 21.34 -7.17 -11.09
C ILE A 409 22.70 -6.52 -10.85
N ARG A 410 22.68 -5.22 -10.59
CA ARG A 410 23.88 -4.40 -10.35
C ARG A 410 23.62 -3.43 -9.22
N ALA A 411 24.68 -2.97 -8.56
CA ALA A 411 24.58 -1.91 -7.56
C ALA A 411 23.88 -0.65 -8.10
N LYS A 412 24.17 -0.30 -9.37
CA LYS A 412 23.58 0.87 -10.05
C LYS A 412 22.11 0.73 -10.44
N ASP A 413 21.52 -0.46 -10.28
CA ASP A 413 20.08 -0.62 -10.51
C ASP A 413 19.26 0.08 -9.40
N VAL A 414 19.89 0.40 -8.26
CA VAL A 414 19.39 1.38 -7.29
C VAL A 414 19.94 2.76 -7.68
N ASP A 415 19.17 3.52 -8.47
CA ASP A 415 19.67 4.78 -9.07
C ASP A 415 20.20 5.79 -8.03
N TYR A 416 19.62 5.83 -6.84
CA TYR A 416 19.98 6.77 -5.78
C TYR A 416 20.89 6.19 -4.71
N LEU A 417 21.46 5.00 -4.91
CA LEU A 417 22.45 4.42 -3.99
C LEU A 417 23.62 5.35 -3.67
N PRO A 418 24.20 6.13 -4.63
CA PRO A 418 25.26 7.09 -4.30
C PRO A 418 24.87 8.11 -3.22
N ARG A 419 23.58 8.43 -3.05
CA ARG A 419 23.12 9.42 -2.05
C ARG A 419 23.24 8.93 -0.61
N VAL A 420 23.37 7.62 -0.40
CA VAL A 420 23.47 7.00 0.94
C VAL A 420 24.80 6.31 1.19
N ALA A 421 25.68 6.28 0.18
CA ALA A 421 26.97 5.60 0.24
C ALA A 421 28.11 6.46 0.84
N GLY A 422 27.94 7.79 0.85
CA GLY A 422 28.97 8.76 1.23
C GLY A 422 29.94 9.11 0.09
N ASP A 423 30.65 10.22 0.24
CA ASP A 423 31.45 10.84 -0.83
C ASP A 423 32.66 9.99 -1.28
N GLU A 424 33.18 9.14 -0.39
CA GLU A 424 34.35 8.28 -0.63
C GLU A 424 34.00 6.92 -1.24
N TRP A 425 32.74 6.68 -1.60
CA TRP A 425 32.32 5.37 -2.09
C TRP A 425 32.93 5.03 -3.45
N THR A 426 33.61 3.89 -3.52
CA THR A 426 34.30 3.41 -4.73
C THR A 426 33.34 2.90 -5.81
N GLY A 427 32.10 2.58 -5.43
CA GLY A 427 31.09 1.93 -6.27
C GLY A 427 30.91 0.44 -5.98
N ASP A 428 31.71 -0.12 -5.08
CA ASP A 428 31.60 -1.53 -4.65
C ASP A 428 30.42 -1.71 -3.70
N ALA A 429 29.67 -2.79 -3.86
CA ALA A 429 28.48 -3.07 -3.06
C ALA A 429 28.41 -4.53 -2.64
N ILE A 430 27.62 -4.78 -1.61
CA ILE A 430 27.09 -6.10 -1.30
C ILE A 430 25.68 -6.21 -1.87
N ALA A 431 25.37 -7.33 -2.51
CA ALA A 431 24.01 -7.76 -2.78
C ALA A 431 23.70 -8.97 -1.89
N TYR A 432 22.71 -8.82 -1.01
CA TYR A 432 22.18 -9.93 -0.23
C TYR A 432 20.90 -10.45 -0.86
N SER A 433 20.86 -11.74 -1.20
CA SER A 433 19.70 -12.44 -1.75
C SER A 433 18.77 -12.90 -0.63
N HIS A 434 17.51 -12.47 -0.62
CA HIS A 434 16.56 -12.80 0.45
C HIS A 434 16.14 -14.28 0.43
N LEU A 435 15.74 -14.82 -0.72
CA LEU A 435 15.33 -16.23 -0.80
C LEU A 435 16.55 -17.15 -0.82
N GLY A 436 17.63 -16.74 -1.49
CA GLY A 436 18.88 -17.50 -1.52
C GLY A 436 19.58 -17.54 -0.17
N GLY A 437 19.48 -16.48 0.64
CA GLY A 437 20.20 -16.35 1.90
C GLY A 437 21.69 -16.05 1.73
N GLU A 438 22.12 -15.62 0.54
CA GLU A 438 23.52 -15.52 0.14
C GLU A 438 24.00 -14.06 0.01
N VAL A 439 25.28 -13.84 0.32
CA VAL A 439 25.98 -12.57 0.15
C VAL A 439 26.86 -12.63 -1.11
N ALA A 440 26.71 -11.65 -1.99
CA ALA A 440 27.59 -11.46 -3.13
C ALA A 440 28.32 -10.12 -3.05
N TYR A 441 29.65 -10.15 -3.11
CA TYR A 441 30.46 -8.95 -3.31
C TYR A 441 30.40 -8.53 -4.77
N LEU A 442 29.94 -7.31 -5.03
CA LEU A 442 29.80 -6.72 -6.35
C LEU A 442 30.80 -5.56 -6.49
N PRO A 443 31.94 -5.79 -7.16
CA PRO A 443 32.81 -4.69 -7.58
C PRO A 443 32.03 -3.68 -8.43
N LYS A 444 32.50 -2.45 -8.51
CA LYS A 444 31.90 -1.41 -9.35
C LYS A 444 31.57 -1.94 -10.76
N ASN A 445 30.32 -1.74 -11.18
CA ASN A 445 29.75 -2.19 -12.46
C ASN A 445 29.61 -3.70 -12.67
N ALA A 446 29.95 -4.54 -11.68
CA ALA A 446 29.74 -5.98 -11.76
C ALA A 446 28.25 -6.32 -11.84
N THR A 447 27.96 -7.45 -12.48
CA THR A 447 26.61 -8.00 -12.65
C THR A 447 26.49 -9.32 -11.90
N LEU A 448 25.41 -9.49 -11.17
CA LEU A 448 25.01 -10.77 -10.59
C LEU A 448 23.89 -11.37 -11.47
N PRO A 449 24.05 -12.56 -12.06
CA PRO A 449 22.99 -13.18 -12.85
C PRO A 449 21.85 -13.67 -11.97
N ILE A 450 20.64 -13.67 -12.52
CA ILE A 450 19.45 -14.24 -11.87
C ILE A 450 18.55 -14.91 -12.91
N THR A 451 18.00 -16.06 -12.55
CA THR A 451 17.14 -16.87 -13.41
C THR A 451 15.86 -17.21 -12.66
N LEU A 452 14.71 -16.80 -13.20
CA LEU A 452 13.40 -16.96 -12.56
C LEU A 452 12.43 -17.67 -13.51
N LYS A 453 11.73 -18.69 -13.02
CA LYS A 453 10.55 -19.25 -13.70
C LYS A 453 9.39 -18.27 -13.66
N SER A 454 8.35 -18.53 -14.46
CA SER A 454 7.13 -17.72 -14.43
C SER A 454 6.57 -17.61 -13.00
N ARG A 455 6.19 -16.39 -12.59
CA ARG A 455 5.65 -16.06 -11.26
C ARG A 455 6.62 -16.26 -10.08
N GLU A 456 7.90 -16.52 -10.35
CA GLU A 456 8.95 -16.43 -9.34
C GLU A 456 9.45 -14.99 -9.19
N TYR A 457 10.04 -14.72 -8.04
CA TYR A 457 10.59 -13.43 -7.67
C TYR A 457 11.86 -13.62 -6.83
N GLU A 458 12.61 -12.55 -6.62
CA GLU A 458 13.68 -12.44 -5.63
C GLU A 458 13.78 -10.99 -5.13
N VAL A 459 14.25 -10.79 -3.91
CA VAL A 459 14.52 -9.46 -3.35
C VAL A 459 15.96 -9.36 -2.90
N TYR A 460 16.65 -8.32 -3.37
CA TYR A 460 18.02 -8.01 -3.01
C TYR A 460 18.09 -6.79 -2.13
N THR A 461 18.82 -6.90 -1.03
CA THR A 461 19.33 -5.72 -0.32
C THR A 461 20.68 -5.35 -0.90
N VAL A 462 20.81 -4.12 -1.38
CA VAL A 462 22.03 -3.60 -2.02
C VAL A 462 22.68 -2.59 -1.09
N VAL A 463 23.88 -2.90 -0.59
CA VAL A 463 24.55 -2.12 0.46
C VAL A 463 25.87 -1.57 -0.07
N PRO A 464 26.14 -0.26 0.01
CA PRO A 464 27.45 0.27 -0.30
C PRO A 464 28.52 -0.32 0.63
N VAL A 465 29.64 -0.77 0.08
CA VAL A 465 30.78 -1.23 0.88
C VAL A 465 31.58 -0.03 1.37
N LYS A 466 31.87 0.00 2.67
CA LYS A 466 32.82 0.96 3.27
C LYS A 466 34.10 0.23 3.63
N GLU A 467 35.23 0.77 3.20
CA GLU A 467 36.56 0.38 3.67
C GLU A 467 36.92 1.24 4.89
N LEU A 468 37.35 0.58 5.97
CA LEU A 468 37.74 1.20 7.22
C LEU A 468 39.24 1.50 7.24
N SER A 469 39.70 2.33 8.17
CA SER A 469 41.11 2.64 8.38
C SER A 469 41.99 1.41 8.67
N SER A 470 41.38 0.34 9.19
CA SER A 470 42.02 -0.97 9.37
C SER A 470 42.23 -1.77 8.06
N GLY A 471 41.64 -1.34 6.94
CA GLY A 471 41.56 -2.09 5.69
C GLY A 471 40.42 -3.11 5.64
N THR A 472 39.66 -3.29 6.72
CA THR A 472 38.46 -4.14 6.71
C THR A 472 37.35 -3.48 5.89
N ARG A 473 36.72 -4.25 5.00
CA ARG A 473 35.54 -3.83 4.25
C ARG A 473 34.28 -4.29 4.98
N PHE A 474 33.33 -3.39 5.18
CA PHE A 474 32.11 -3.65 5.94
C PHE A 474 30.87 -3.11 5.22
N ALA A 475 29.76 -3.85 5.31
CA ALA A 475 28.47 -3.43 4.76
C ALA A 475 27.30 -4.00 5.61
N PRO A 476 26.53 -3.17 6.34
CA PRO A 476 25.42 -3.66 7.15
C PRO A 476 24.21 -4.00 6.28
N ILE A 477 23.71 -5.24 6.37
CA ILE A 477 22.61 -5.73 5.53
C ILE A 477 21.25 -5.42 6.15
N GLY A 478 21.06 -5.72 7.45
CA GLY A 478 19.80 -5.50 8.15
C GLY A 478 19.14 -6.79 8.65
N LEU A 479 17.81 -6.79 8.79
CA LEU A 479 17.04 -7.97 9.22
C LEU A 479 16.83 -8.94 8.04
N VAL A 480 17.70 -9.93 7.92
CA VAL A 480 17.84 -10.77 6.71
C VAL A 480 16.62 -11.63 6.37
N LYS A 481 15.75 -11.90 7.35
CA LYS A 481 14.47 -12.61 7.15
C LYS A 481 13.31 -11.70 6.73
N MET A 482 13.52 -10.40 6.58
CA MET A 482 12.52 -9.46 6.05
C MET A 482 12.81 -9.11 4.59
N PHE A 483 11.76 -8.90 3.79
CA PHE A 483 11.94 -8.55 2.38
C PHE A 483 12.72 -7.25 2.20
N ASN A 484 12.40 -6.21 2.98
CA ASN A 484 13.19 -4.96 3.01
C ASN A 484 14.15 -4.93 4.21
N SER A 485 15.10 -5.87 4.23
CA SER A 485 16.06 -6.08 5.32
C SER A 485 16.77 -4.80 5.78
N GLY A 486 17.36 -4.04 4.86
CA GLY A 486 18.11 -2.83 5.18
C GLY A 486 17.27 -1.65 5.66
N GLY A 487 15.93 -1.73 5.56
CA GLY A 487 15.01 -0.74 6.14
C GLY A 487 15.06 -0.71 7.67
N ALA A 488 15.67 -1.73 8.31
CA ALA A 488 15.83 -1.82 9.75
C ALA A 488 16.90 -0.86 10.32
N ILE A 489 17.89 -0.46 9.53
CA ILE A 489 19.02 0.37 9.99
C ILE A 489 18.60 1.85 9.99
N LYS A 490 18.68 2.51 11.15
CA LYS A 490 18.20 3.88 11.39
C LYS A 490 19.29 4.89 11.71
N GLU A 491 20.41 4.44 12.26
CA GLU A 491 21.64 5.22 12.33
C GLU A 491 22.81 4.30 11.98
N LEU A 492 23.85 4.87 11.37
CA LEU A 492 25.08 4.17 11.04
C LEU A 492 26.25 5.15 11.17
N ARG A 493 27.28 4.76 11.91
CA ARG A 493 28.50 5.53 12.13
C ARG A 493 29.69 4.61 11.95
N TYR A 494 30.65 5.06 11.15
CA TYR A 494 31.91 4.39 10.92
C TYR A 494 33.01 5.13 11.69
N GLU A 495 33.80 4.40 12.47
CA GLU A 495 35.01 4.80 13.21
C GLU A 495 34.88 6.01 14.16
N SER A 496 35.59 5.92 15.28
CA SER A 496 36.06 7.08 16.04
C SER A 496 37.59 6.99 16.10
N GLU A 497 38.30 8.12 16.08
CA GLU A 497 39.77 8.18 15.91
C GLU A 497 40.51 7.07 16.67
N GLY A 498 41.12 6.13 15.93
CA GLY A 498 41.97 5.06 16.48
C GLY A 498 41.31 3.71 16.74
N THR A 499 40.00 3.55 16.58
CA THR A 499 39.30 2.25 16.74
C THR A 499 38.49 1.89 15.49
N ALA A 500 38.73 0.70 14.91
CA ALA A 500 37.98 0.15 13.79
C ALA A 500 36.60 -0.36 14.25
N THR A 501 35.74 0.56 14.66
CA THR A 501 34.40 0.29 15.17
C THR A 501 33.32 0.73 14.19
N VAL A 502 32.23 -0.04 14.13
CA VAL A 502 31.03 0.35 13.39
C VAL A 502 29.84 0.30 14.34
N ASP A 503 29.21 1.45 14.53
CA ASP A 503 28.07 1.62 15.43
C ASP A 503 26.80 1.88 14.63
N MET A 504 25.71 1.23 15.01
CA MET A 504 24.43 1.36 14.32
C MET A 504 23.26 1.32 15.29
N LYS A 505 22.16 1.97 14.89
CA LYS A 505 20.86 1.80 15.53
C LYS A 505 19.94 1.00 14.62
N VAL A 506 19.37 -0.08 15.13
CA VAL A 506 18.57 -1.03 14.34
C VAL A 506 17.20 -1.23 14.97
N ARG A 507 16.15 -1.14 14.15
CA ARG A 507 14.75 -1.37 14.56
C ARG A 507 14.30 -2.78 14.19
N GLY A 508 13.62 -3.45 15.12
CA GLY A 508 12.98 -4.74 14.91
C GLY A 508 13.62 -5.89 15.70
N CYS A 509 13.47 -7.13 15.24
CA CYS A 509 13.98 -8.32 15.91
C CYS A 509 14.27 -9.45 14.93
N GLY A 510 14.89 -10.53 15.40
CA GLY A 510 15.25 -11.70 14.60
C GLY A 510 16.70 -11.65 14.14
N GLU A 511 17.01 -12.40 13.07
CA GLU A 511 18.37 -12.49 12.54
C GLU A 511 18.77 -11.20 11.82
N PHE A 512 19.82 -10.54 12.33
CA PHE A 512 20.47 -9.41 11.72
C PHE A 512 21.75 -9.88 11.02
N GLY A 513 21.98 -9.38 9.80
CA GLY A 513 23.14 -9.69 8.99
C GLY A 513 23.98 -8.47 8.63
N ALA A 514 25.28 -8.68 8.48
CA ALA A 514 26.22 -7.73 7.89
C ALA A 514 27.31 -8.48 7.11
N TYR A 515 27.93 -7.83 6.13
CA TYR A 515 29.16 -8.31 5.51
C TYR A 515 30.36 -7.69 6.21
N SER A 516 31.38 -8.52 6.46
CA SER A 516 32.71 -8.09 6.88
C SER A 516 33.77 -8.92 6.16
N SER A 517 34.79 -8.27 5.59
CA SER A 517 35.90 -9.00 4.94
C SER A 517 36.87 -9.66 5.92
N ALA A 518 36.73 -9.37 7.21
CA ALA A 518 37.48 -10.00 8.29
C ALA A 518 36.52 -10.36 9.43
N ARG A 519 36.84 -11.43 10.17
CA ARG A 519 36.04 -11.85 11.31
C ARG A 519 36.02 -10.76 12.38
N PRO A 520 34.84 -10.26 12.80
CA PRO A 520 34.75 -9.32 13.92
C PRO A 520 35.39 -9.91 15.18
N ARG A 521 36.05 -9.07 15.97
CA ARG A 521 36.61 -9.47 17.28
C ARG A 521 35.52 -9.61 18.32
N ARG A 522 34.56 -8.69 18.28
CA ARG A 522 33.47 -8.57 19.25
C ARG A 522 32.28 -7.87 18.63
N ILE A 523 31.08 -8.28 19.05
CA ILE A 523 29.83 -7.58 18.75
C ILE A 523 29.07 -7.37 20.05
N ALA A 524 28.59 -6.15 20.27
CA ALA A 524 27.73 -5.82 21.40
C ALA A 524 26.37 -5.30 20.94
N VAL A 525 25.32 -5.66 21.67
CA VAL A 525 23.96 -5.13 21.52
C VAL A 525 23.56 -4.49 22.85
N ASP A 526 23.25 -3.19 22.83
CA ASP A 526 23.00 -2.37 24.02
C ASP A 526 24.10 -2.51 25.10
N SER A 527 25.36 -2.50 24.66
CA SER A 527 26.56 -2.68 25.48
C SER A 527 26.76 -4.09 26.07
N GLU A 528 25.88 -5.05 25.78
CA GLU A 528 26.05 -6.45 26.14
C GLU A 528 26.69 -7.23 24.99
N GLU A 529 27.78 -7.94 25.25
CA GLU A 529 28.42 -8.79 24.25
C GLU A 529 27.52 -9.97 23.86
N VAL A 530 27.40 -10.21 22.55
CA VAL A 530 26.53 -11.26 22.01
C VAL A 530 27.32 -12.27 21.20
N GLN A 531 26.81 -13.50 21.15
CA GLN A 531 27.30 -14.50 20.22
C GLN A 531 26.90 -14.15 18.79
N PHE A 532 27.79 -14.42 17.84
CA PHE A 532 27.55 -14.20 16.42
C PHE A 532 28.15 -15.33 15.57
N GLY A 533 27.54 -15.56 14.41
CA GLY A 533 28.08 -16.40 13.35
C GLY A 533 28.97 -15.59 12.41
N TYR A 534 29.99 -16.22 11.85
CA TYR A 534 30.81 -15.66 10.78
C TYR A 534 31.12 -16.75 9.76
N GLU A 535 30.71 -16.53 8.52
CA GLU A 535 30.99 -17.40 7.38
C GLU A 535 32.25 -16.91 6.67
N GLU A 536 33.36 -17.66 6.75
CA GLU A 536 34.65 -17.22 6.21
C GLU A 536 34.64 -17.04 4.68
N GLU A 537 33.87 -17.87 3.96
CA GLU A 537 33.82 -17.83 2.49
C GLU A 537 33.03 -16.62 1.96
N SER A 538 31.88 -16.31 2.57
CA SER A 538 30.98 -15.24 2.12
C SER A 538 31.27 -13.90 2.82
N GLY A 539 31.92 -13.92 3.98
CA GLY A 539 32.07 -12.78 4.87
C GLY A 539 30.78 -12.39 5.60
N LEU A 540 29.74 -13.24 5.57
CA LEU A 540 28.47 -12.99 6.25
C LEU A 540 28.63 -13.15 7.76
N VAL A 541 28.28 -12.10 8.49
CA VAL A 541 28.15 -12.07 9.94
C VAL A 541 26.67 -12.08 10.29
N THR A 542 26.26 -12.94 11.23
CA THR A 542 24.87 -12.98 11.72
C THR A 542 24.80 -12.93 13.24
N LEU A 543 23.80 -12.22 13.76
CA LEU A 543 23.44 -12.22 15.19
C LEU A 543 21.92 -12.15 15.36
N THR A 544 21.42 -12.51 16.54
CA THR A 544 19.97 -12.51 16.82
C THR A 544 19.59 -11.35 17.73
N LEU A 545 18.67 -10.51 17.26
CA LEU A 545 18.05 -9.45 18.04
C LEU A 545 16.79 -9.98 18.72
N ARG A 546 16.67 -9.73 20.04
CA ARG A 546 15.50 -10.10 20.83
C ARG A 546 14.27 -9.26 20.43
N VAL A 547 13.08 -9.75 20.78
CA VAL A 547 11.83 -8.99 20.60
C VAL A 547 11.85 -7.80 21.56
N PRO A 548 11.73 -6.55 21.07
CA PRO A 548 11.72 -5.38 21.94
C PRO A 548 10.43 -5.33 22.77
N LYS A 549 10.52 -4.71 23.96
CA LYS A 549 9.35 -4.47 24.83
C LYS A 549 8.64 -3.16 24.51
N GLU A 550 9.36 -2.21 23.93
CA GLU A 550 8.87 -0.87 23.62
C GLU A 550 8.61 -0.75 22.11
N GLU A 551 7.55 -0.03 21.75
CA GLU A 551 7.24 0.32 20.37
C GLU A 551 8.39 1.14 19.75
N LEU A 552 8.75 0.87 18.50
CA LEU A 552 9.81 1.59 17.79
C LEU A 552 11.20 1.55 18.45
N TYR A 553 11.46 0.57 19.33
CA TYR A 553 12.77 0.43 19.98
C TYR A 553 13.92 0.32 18.97
N LEU A 554 15.03 0.96 19.30
CA LEU A 554 16.26 0.97 18.51
C LEU A 554 17.39 0.30 19.28
N TRP A 555 17.79 -0.90 18.84
CA TRP A 555 18.97 -1.61 19.33
C TRP A 555 20.22 -0.84 18.96
N ASN A 556 21.12 -0.61 19.92
CA ASN A 556 22.46 -0.09 19.63
C ASN A 556 23.38 -1.29 19.38
N ILE A 557 23.87 -1.44 18.15
CA ILE A 557 24.79 -2.54 17.79
C ILE A 557 26.17 -1.94 17.49
N SER A 558 27.20 -2.50 18.09
CA SER A 558 28.59 -2.09 17.90
C SER A 558 29.43 -3.29 17.44
N PHE A 559 30.12 -3.14 16.31
CA PHE A 559 31.07 -4.11 15.78
C PHE A 559 32.49 -3.61 16.05
N GLU A 560 33.32 -4.45 16.67
CA GLU A 560 34.78 -4.23 16.79
C GLU A 560 35.50 -5.14 15.79
N LEU A 561 36.20 -4.55 14.80
CA LEU A 561 36.76 -5.26 13.64
C LEU A 561 38.28 -5.48 13.70
#